data_AF-A0A7Y4W1L4-F1
#
_entry.id   AF-A0A7Y4W1L4-F1
#
_cell.length_a   1.000
_cell.length_b   1.000
_cell.length_c   1.000
_cell.angle_alpha   90.00
_cell.angle_beta   90.00
_cell.angle_gamma   90.00
#
_symmetry.space_group_name_H-M   'P 1'
#
loop_
_entity.id
_entity.type
_entity.pdbx_description
1 polymer ?
#
loop_
_entity_poly.entity_id
_entity_poly.type
_entity_poly.pdbx_seq_one_letter_code
_entity_poly.pdbx_strand_id
1 'polypeptide(L)' 'MTKLQQKISGCFRSPEGADIFCRVRSYLSTCRKNQVSATQALTLLFDGKLPDFIL' A
#
# COMPACT_ATOMS: atom_id res chain seq x y z
N MET A 1 4.16 0.08 -12.93
CA MET A 1 3.62 -1.29 -12.84
C MET A 1 4.73 -2.16 -12.28
N THR A 2 4.55 -2.77 -11.10
CA THR A 2 5.60 -3.63 -10.52
C THR A 2 5.61 -4.96 -11.27
N LYS A 3 6.78 -5.44 -11.71
CA LYS A 3 6.89 -6.71 -12.43
C LYS A 3 6.47 -7.85 -11.50
N LEU A 4 5.34 -8.51 -11.78
CA LEU A 4 4.74 -9.58 -10.97
C LEU A 4 5.49 -10.93 -11.05
N GLN A 5 6.57 -11.00 -11.83
CA GLN A 5 7.38 -12.20 -12.02
C GLN A 5 8.48 -12.38 -10.95
N GLN A 6 8.65 -11.42 -10.04
CA GLN A 6 9.59 -11.58 -8.93
C GLN A 6 9.04 -12.61 -7.95
N LYS A 7 9.86 -13.59 -7.52
CA LYS A 7 9.51 -14.56 -6.46
C LYS A 7 9.11 -13.81 -5.19
N ILE A 8 7.82 -13.53 -5.01
CA ILE A 8 7.31 -13.00 -3.74
C ILE A 8 6.86 -14.21 -2.94
N SER A 9 7.70 -14.61 -1.98
CA SER A 9 7.44 -15.73 -1.08
C SER A 9 6.07 -15.57 -0.42
N GLY A 10 5.15 -16.51 -0.66
CA GLY A 10 3.87 -16.61 0.04
C GLY A 10 2.77 -15.62 -0.36
N CYS A 11 3.08 -14.36 -0.65
CA CYS A 11 2.07 -13.29 -0.78
C CYS A 11 1.11 -13.47 -1.97
N PHE A 12 1.53 -14.08 -3.07
CA PHE A 12 0.66 -14.34 -4.23
C PHE A 12 0.25 -15.81 -4.36
N ARG A 13 0.38 -16.61 -3.27
CA ARG A 13 -0.02 -18.02 -3.25
C ARG A 13 -1.49 -18.23 -2.88
N SER A 14 -2.14 -17.21 -2.33
CA SER A 14 -3.56 -17.24 -1.98
C SER A 14 -4.25 -15.93 -2.34
N PRO A 15 -5.58 -15.93 -2.56
CA PRO A 15 -6.35 -14.72 -2.77
C PRO A 15 -6.15 -13.68 -1.65
N GLU A 16 -6.08 -14.14 -0.40
CA GLU A 16 -5.92 -13.27 0.77
C GLU A 16 -4.59 -12.51 0.73
N GLY A 17 -3.51 -13.20 0.36
CA GLY A 17 -2.20 -12.56 0.22
C GLY A 17 -2.19 -11.53 -0.92
N ALA A 18 -2.89 -11.81 -2.03
CA ALA A 18 -3.04 -10.87 -3.14
C ALA A 18 -3.85 -9.64 -2.71
N ASP A 19 -4.91 -9.82 -1.93
CA ASP A 19 -5.72 -8.73 -1.40
C ASP A 19 -4.94 -7.83 -0.44
N ILE A 20 -4.14 -8.42 0.46
CA ILE A 20 -3.25 -7.69 1.37
C ILE A 20 -2.25 -6.86 0.54
N PHE A 21 -1.62 -7.45 -0.47
CA PHE A 21 -0.70 -6.75 -1.35
C PHE A 21 -1.38 -5.57 -2.05
N CYS A 22 -2.54 -5.80 -2.67
CA CYS A 22 -3.31 -4.78 -3.37
C CYS A 22 -3.71 -3.64 -2.43
N ARG A 23 -4.14 -3.95 -1.20
CA ARG A 23 -4.53 -2.94 -0.20
C ARG A 23 -3.36 -2.05 0.21
N VAL A 24 -2.22 -2.64 0.57
CA VAL A 24 -1.02 -1.88 0.97
C VAL A 24 -0.50 -1.03 -0.21
N ARG A 25 -0.42 -1.62 -1.41
CA ARG A 25 0.11 -0.92 -2.59
C ARG A 25 -0.82 0.18 -3.08
N SER A 26 -2.14 -0.04 -3.06
CA SER A 26 -3.11 0.98 -3.45
C SER A 26 -3.05 2.17 -2.52
N TYR A 27 -3.05 1.96 -1.19
CA TYR A 27 -2.90 3.03 -0.19
C TYR A 27 -1.65 3.87 -0.43
N LEU A 28 -0.48 3.24 -0.52
CA LEU A 28 0.78 3.95 -0.75
C LEU A 28 0.82 4.64 -2.11
N SER A 29 0.24 4.03 -3.14
CA SER A 29 0.15 4.66 -4.46
C SER A 29 -0.75 5.88 -4.47
N THR A 30 -1.87 5.86 -3.74
CA THR A 30 -2.78 7.00 -3.61
C THR A 30 -2.11 8.13 -2.84
N CYS A 31 -1.41 7.82 -1.74
CA CYS A 31 -0.64 8.81 -1.00
C CYS A 31 0.41 9.50 -1.88
N ARG A 32 1.18 8.71 -2.63
CA ARG A 32 2.20 9.25 -3.52
C ARG A 32 1.64 10.15 -4.62
N LYS A 33 0.45 9.85 -5.15
CA LYS A 33 -0.24 10.70 -6.14
C LYS A 33 -0.62 12.07 -5.57
N ASN A 34 -0.86 12.13 -4.26
CA ASN A 34 -1.21 13.34 -3.53
C ASN A 34 -0.01 13.94 -2.78
N GLN A 35 1.21 13.73 -3.29
CA GLN A 35 2.45 14.28 -2.73
C GLN A 35 2.78 13.86 -1.29
N VAL A 36 2.14 12.80 -0.77
CA VAL A 36 2.47 12.23 0.54
C VAL A 36 3.48 11.09 0.35
N SER A 37 4.62 11.21 1.03
CA SER A 37 5.67 10.19 0.99
C SER A 37 5.22 8.88 1.65
N ALA A 38 5.81 7.75 1.25
CA ALA A 38 5.47 6.46 1.85
C ALA A 38 5.72 6.42 3.36
N THR A 39 6.82 7.02 3.83
CA THR A 39 7.14 7.13 5.25
C THR A 39 6.06 7.88 6.00
N GLN A 40 5.67 9.07 5.52
CA GLN A 40 4.63 9.88 6.14
C GLN A 40 3.27 9.17 6.13
N ALA A 41 2.91 8.51 5.02
CA ALA A 41 1.69 7.73 4.92
C ALA A 41 1.63 6.58 5.94
N LEU A 42 2.77 5.91 6.17
CA LEU A 42 2.86 4.85 7.17
C LEU A 42 2.84 5.40 8.60
N THR A 43 3.52 6.53 8.87
CA THR A 43 3.43 7.21 10.17
C THR A 43 1.99 7.57 10.51
N LEU A 44 1.27 8.22 9.60
CA LEU A 44 -0.15 8.55 9.79
C LEU A 44 -1.00 7.30 10.06
N LEU A 45 -0.78 6.24 9.29
CA LEU A 45 -1.49 4.97 9.45
C LEU A 45 -1.29 4.37 10.86
N PHE A 46 -0.04 4.34 11.36
CA PHE A 46 0.27 3.84 12.70
C PHE A 46 -0.20 4.78 13.82
N ASP A 47 -0.31 6.09 13.54
CA ASP A 47 -0.93 7.08 14.44
C ASP A 47 -2.46 7.04 14.42
N GLY A 48 -3.09 6.17 13.61
CA GLY A 48 -4.55 6.08 13.47
C GLY A 48 -5.19 7.26 12.73
N LYS A 49 -4.40 8.01 11.95
CA LYS A 49 -4.83 9.17 11.16
C LYS A 49 -4.85 8.83 9.67
N LEU A 50 -5.73 9.49 8.94
CA LEU A 50 -5.76 9.43 7.47
C LEU A 50 -5.32 10.77 6.87
N PRO A 51 -4.67 10.75 5.69
CA PRO A 51 -4.41 11.97 4.93
C PRO A 51 -5.73 12.66 4.49
N ASP A 52 -5.70 13.99 4.42
CA ASP A 52 -6.90 14.83 4.17
C ASP A 52 -7.64 14.49 2.87
N PHE A 53 -6.95 13.97 1.85
CA PHE A 53 -7.54 13.61 0.55
C PHE A 53 -8.21 12.23 0.54
N ILE A 54 -8.21 11.48 1.65
CA ILE A 54 -8.81 10.13 1.75
C ILE A 54 -10.25 10.18 2.32
N LEU A 55 -10.77 11.36 2.65
CA LEU A 55 -12.13 11.57 3.15
C LEU A 55 -13.22 11.40 2.08
#